data_AF-A0A0C3D6L4-F1
#
_entry.id   AF-A0A0C3D6L4-F1
#
_cell.length_a   1.000
_cell.length_b   1.000
_cell.length_c   1.000
_cell.angle_alpha   90.00
_cell.angle_beta   90.00
_cell.angle_gamma   90.00
#
_symmetry.space_group_name_H-M   'P 1'
#
loop_
_entity.id
_entity.type
_entity.pdbx_description
1 polymer ?
#
loop_
_entity_poly.entity_id
_entity_poly.type
_entity_poly.pdbx_seq_one_letter_code
_entity_poly.pdbx_strand_id
1 'polypeptide(L)'
;MRLINVEAFLIREGLMEEGKPVDRRANVLEFCDDEATEYAILSHRWIGQEVDYSEIVKLAKMDKEGRSEICQHDGYQKILQSCELSKKAGYKWLCIRKNRFAI
;
A
#
# COMPACT_ATOMS: atom_id res chain seq x y z
N MET A 1 -5.67 -14.40 1.07
CA MET A 1 -5.61 -13.09 0.35
C MET A 1 -4.26 -12.38 0.53
N ARG A 2 -3.93 -11.39 -0.31
CA ARG A 2 -2.74 -10.54 -0.13
C ARG A 2 -3.16 -9.24 0.57
N LEU A 3 -2.54 -8.94 1.71
CA LEU A 3 -2.84 -7.77 2.52
C LEU A 3 -1.60 -6.90 2.69
N ILE A 4 -1.81 -5.60 2.78
CA ILE A 4 -0.80 -4.63 3.16
C ILE A 4 -0.75 -4.57 4.68
N ASN A 5 0.45 -4.76 5.24
CA ASN A 5 0.71 -4.47 6.64
C ASN A 5 0.76 -2.95 6.80
N VAL A 6 -0.29 -2.38 7.41
CA VAL A 6 -0.49 -0.93 7.52
C VAL A 6 0.66 -0.28 8.29
N GLU A 7 1.11 -0.92 9.37
CA GLU A 7 2.17 -0.39 10.22
C GLU A 7 3.52 -0.43 9.50
N ALA A 8 3.87 -1.57 8.89
CA ALA A 8 5.11 -1.71 8.14
C ALA A 8 5.16 -0.75 6.94
N PHE A 9 4.02 -0.49 6.29
CA PHE A 9 3.91 0.49 5.21
C PHE A 9 4.20 1.90 5.74
N LEU A 10 3.52 2.36 6.79
CA LEU A 10 3.67 3.73 7.29
C LEU A 10 5.04 3.99 7.91
N ILE A 11 5.61 3.05 8.67
CA ILE A 11 6.97 3.18 9.23
C ILE A 11 7.97 3.36 8.10
N ARG A 12 7.83 2.56 7.05
CA ARG A 12 8.69 2.63 5.87
C ARG A 12 8.58 3.98 5.17
N GLU A 13 7.37 4.49 4.96
CA GLU A 13 7.17 5.80 4.34
C GLU A 13 7.81 6.92 5.17
N GLY A 14 7.62 6.91 6.49
CA GLY A 14 8.27 7.89 7.37
C GLY A 14 9.81 7.83 7.31
N LEU A 15 10.40 6.63 7.31
CA LEU A 15 11.85 6.48 7.15
C LEU A 15 12.36 7.04 5.81
N MET A 16 11.57 6.91 4.74
CA MET A 16 11.92 7.47 3.43
C MET A 16 11.81 8.99 3.38
N GLU A 17 10.78 9.57 3.99
CA GLU A 17 10.62 11.03 4.11
C GLU A 17 11.81 11.65 4.85
N GLU A 18 12.29 10.97 5.90
CA GLU A 18 13.46 11.37 6.67
C GLU A 18 14.80 11.09 5.96
N GLY A 19 14.78 10.46 4.77
CA GLY A 19 15.98 10.09 4.01
C GLY A 19 16.82 8.99 4.67
N LYS A 20 16.23 8.22 5.60
CA LYS A 20 16.91 7.15 6.32
C LYS A 20 16.97 5.86 5.48
N PRO A 21 17.97 5.00 5.72
CA PRO A 21 18.05 3.71 5.06
C PRO A 21 16.82 2.87 5.41
N VAL A 22 16.11 2.42 4.38
CA VAL A 22 14.96 1.54 4.52
C VAL A 22 15.39 0.09 4.36
N ASP A 23 14.90 -0.77 5.26
CA ASP A 23 15.05 -2.20 5.07
C ASP A 23 14.23 -2.68 3.87
N ARG A 24 14.91 -2.97 2.76
CA ARG A 24 14.31 -3.50 1.53
C ARG A 24 13.82 -4.95 1.69
N ARG A 25 14.17 -5.63 2.79
CA ARG A 25 13.74 -6.99 3.12
C ARG A 25 12.45 -7.01 3.94
N ALA A 26 12.04 -5.88 4.52
CA ALA A 26 10.77 -5.77 5.22
C ALA A 26 9.61 -5.97 4.22
N ASN A 27 8.92 -7.10 4.35
CA ASN A 27 7.74 -7.41 3.56
C ASN A 27 6.58 -6.53 4.03
N VAL A 28 6.23 -5.54 3.23
CA VAL A 28 5.05 -4.69 3.46
C VAL A 28 3.76 -5.39 3.02
N LEU A 29 3.91 -6.48 2.26
CA LEU A 29 2.83 -7.29 1.74
C LEU A 29 2.96 -8.70 2.30
N GLU A 30 1.88 -9.20 2.88
CA GLU A 30 1.81 -10.54 3.44
C GLU A 30 0.62 -11.30 2.86
N PHE A 31 0.78 -12.62 2.77
CA PHE A 31 -0.34 -13.51 2.49
C PHE A 31 -1.02 -13.85 3.81
N CYS A 32 -2.28 -13.47 3.93
CA CYS A 32 -3.09 -13.72 5.11
C CYS A 32 -4.35 -14.49 4.73
N ASP A 33 -4.82 -15.33 5.63
CA ASP A 33 -6.10 -16.01 5.50
C ASP A 33 -7.25 -15.01 5.71
N ASP A 34 -8.20 -14.96 4.79
CA ASP A 34 -9.32 -14.03 4.81
C ASP A 34 -10.42 -14.38 5.82
N GLU A 35 -10.45 -15.61 6.35
CA GLU A 35 -11.37 -16.01 7.41
C GLU A 35 -10.82 -15.70 8.81
N ALA A 36 -9.49 -15.71 8.97
CA ALA A 36 -8.83 -15.56 10.27
C ALA A 36 -8.28 -14.16 10.55
N THR A 37 -8.27 -13.27 9.55
CA THR A 37 -7.60 -11.96 9.65
C THR A 37 -8.60 -10.82 9.53
N GLU A 38 -8.65 -9.93 10.52
CA GLU A 38 -9.40 -8.68 10.41
C GLU A 38 -8.65 -7.68 9.53
N TYR A 39 -9.32 -7.15 8.50
CA TYR A 39 -8.73 -6.20 7.56
C TYR A 39 -9.70 -5.10 7.15
N ALA A 40 -9.14 -3.92 6.87
CA ALA A 40 -9.86 -2.86 6.17
C ALA A 40 -9.86 -3.13 4.66
N ILE A 41 -10.92 -2.70 3.97
CA ILE A 41 -11.02 -2.84 2.51
C ILE A 41 -10.95 -1.45 1.87
N LEU A 42 -9.91 -1.25 1.06
CA LEU A 42 -9.87 -0.18 0.08
C LEU A 42 -10.57 -0.66 -1.20
N SER A 43 -11.84 -0.29 -1.35
CA SER A 43 -12.65 -0.55 -2.54
C SER A 43 -12.94 0.76 -3.26
N HIS A 44 -12.26 1.00 -4.39
CA HIS A 44 -12.48 2.19 -5.23
C HIS A 44 -12.56 1.78 -6.71
N ARG A 45 -13.35 2.53 -7.49
CA ARG A 45 -13.27 2.55 -8.96
C ARG A 45 -11.96 3.22 -9.37
N TRP A 46 -10.99 2.46 -9.85
CA TRP A 46 -9.74 3.01 -10.37
C TRP A 46 -10.04 3.68 -11.72
N ILE A 47 -10.13 5.01 -11.74
CA ILE A 47 -10.30 5.81 -12.96
C ILE A 47 -8.91 6.39 -13.26
N GLY A 48 -8.08 5.69 -14.04
CA GLY A 48 -6.72 6.13 -14.36
C GLY A 48 -5.71 4.98 -14.45
N GLN A 49 -4.43 5.33 -14.59
CA GLN A 49 -3.33 4.38 -14.54
C GLN A 49 -3.40 3.65 -13.18
N GLU A 50 -3.48 2.33 -13.20
CA GLU A 50 -3.67 1.57 -11.96
C GLU A 50 -2.32 1.46 -11.28
N VAL A 51 -2.19 1.78 -9.99
CA VAL A 51 -1.01 1.33 -9.24
C VAL A 51 -1.15 -0.17 -9.12
N ASP A 52 -0.45 -0.89 -9.99
CA ASP A 52 -0.51 -2.33 -10.01
C ASP A 52 0.18 -2.89 -8.77
N TYR A 53 -0.27 -4.06 -8.33
CA TYR A 53 0.39 -4.81 -7.26
C TYR A 53 1.90 -4.94 -7.51
N SER A 54 2.31 -5.10 -8.77
CA SER A 54 3.71 -5.15 -9.15
C SER A 54 4.44 -3.82 -8.99
N GLU A 55 3.75 -2.68 -9.08
CA GLU A 55 4.31 -1.35 -8.86
C GLU A 55 4.53 -1.08 -7.38
N ILE A 56 3.63 -1.49 -6.48
CA ILE A 56 3.87 -1.39 -5.02
C ILE A 56 5.09 -2.23 -4.60
N VAL A 57 5.25 -3.42 -5.18
CA VAL A 57 6.41 -4.28 -4.93
C VAL A 57 7.69 -3.71 -5.54
N LYS A 58 7.62 -3.06 -6.72
CA LYS A 58 8.76 -2.37 -7.35
C LYS A 58 9.15 -1.10 -6.59
N LEU A 59 8.18 -0.33 -6.12
CA LEU A 59 8.33 0.81 -5.21
C LEU A 59 9.04 0.41 -3.90
N ALA A 60 8.78 -0.81 -3.42
CA ALA A 60 9.47 -1.37 -2.26
C ALA A 60 10.95 -1.74 -2.55
N LYS A 61 11.43 -1.64 -3.80
CA LYS A 61 12.80 -1.97 -4.19
C LYS A 61 13.58 -0.79 -4.78
N MET A 62 12.92 0.31 -5.18
CA MET A 62 13.53 1.48 -5.83
C MET A 62 14.03 2.55 -4.85
N ASP A 63 14.94 3.39 -5.32
CA ASP A 63 15.52 4.55 -4.62
C ASP A 63 14.67 5.83 -4.81
N LYS A 64 15.12 6.95 -4.23
CA LYS A 64 14.34 8.19 -4.07
C LYS A 64 13.91 8.81 -5.40
N GLU A 65 14.71 8.66 -6.46
CA GLU A 65 14.47 9.25 -7.78
C GLU A 65 13.42 8.45 -8.58
N GLY A 66 13.54 7.12 -8.63
CA GLY A 66 12.55 6.26 -9.29
C GLY A 66 11.17 6.26 -8.60
N ARG A 67 11.09 6.73 -7.35
CA ARG A 67 9.82 6.86 -6.60
C ARG A 67 9.08 8.17 -6.84
N SER A 68 9.73 9.26 -7.26
CA SER A 68 9.05 10.56 -7.43
C SER A 68 7.92 10.48 -8.45
N GLU A 69 8.09 9.72 -9.52
CA GLU A 69 7.10 9.54 -10.59
C GLU A 69 5.89 8.72 -10.12
N ILE A 70 6.09 7.72 -9.27
CA ILE A 70 5.01 6.83 -8.79
C ILE A 70 4.34 7.40 -7.53
N CYS A 71 5.05 8.12 -6.66
CA CYS A 71 4.43 8.84 -5.53
C CYS A 71 3.49 9.97 -5.98
N GLN A 72 3.67 10.48 -7.20
CA GLN A 72 2.75 11.41 -7.87
C GLN A 72 1.49 10.72 -8.42
N HIS A 73 1.50 9.39 -8.46
CA HIS A 73 0.36 8.65 -8.96
C HIS A 73 -0.80 8.72 -7.95
N ASP A 74 -1.98 9.19 -8.38
CA ASP A 74 -3.18 9.34 -7.54
C ASP A 74 -3.52 8.07 -6.76
N GLY A 75 -3.28 6.93 -7.38
CA GLY A 75 -3.45 5.61 -6.76
C GLY A 75 -2.58 5.37 -5.53
N TYR A 76 -1.34 5.86 -5.52
CA TYR A 76 -0.40 5.67 -4.41
C TYR A 76 -0.79 6.53 -3.21
N GLN A 77 -1.13 7.80 -3.47
CA GLN A 77 -1.61 8.74 -2.45
C GLN A 77 -2.86 8.19 -1.74
N LYS A 78 -3.77 7.56 -2.49
CA LYS A 78 -4.97 6.90 -1.91
C LYS A 78 -4.61 5.73 -1.01
N ILE A 79 -3.59 4.94 -1.35
CA ILE A 79 -3.14 3.81 -0.51
C ILE A 79 -2.55 4.34 0.79
N LEU A 80 -1.70 5.37 0.73
CA LEU A 80 -1.12 6.02 1.90
C LEU A 80 -2.20 6.54 2.85
N GLN A 81 -3.14 7.34 2.33
CA GLN A 81 -4.27 7.86 3.10
C GLN A 81 -5.14 6.74 3.70
N SER A 82 -5.38 5.68 2.94
CA SER A 82 -6.17 4.53 3.41
C SER A 82 -5.44 3.75 4.51
N CYS A 83 -4.11 3.63 4.44
CA CYS A 83 -3.31 3.05 5.51
C CYS A 83 -3.38 3.91 6.78
N GLU A 84 -3.27 5.23 6.67
CA GLU A 84 -3.43 6.12 7.83
C GLU A 84 -4.81 6.00 8.49
N LEU A 85 -5.88 5.97 7.68
CA LEU A 85 -7.24 5.78 8.17
C LEU A 85 -7.41 4.41 8.83
N SER A 86 -6.84 3.37 8.23
CA SER A 86 -6.89 2.00 8.79
C SER A 86 -6.17 1.92 10.12
N LYS A 87 -5.00 2.55 10.25
CA LYS A 87 -4.26 2.63 11.52
C LYS A 87 -5.06 3.36 12.59
N LYS A 88 -5.69 4.50 12.25
CA LYS A 88 -6.56 5.24 13.17
C LYS A 88 -7.79 4.42 13.59
N ALA A 89 -8.31 3.60 12.69
CA ALA A 89 -9.43 2.69 12.96
C ALA A 89 -8.99 1.38 13.65
N GLY A 90 -7.71 1.19 13.94
CA GLY A 90 -7.19 0.00 14.65
C GLY A 90 -6.95 -1.23 13.76
N TYR A 91 -7.07 -1.11 12.43
CA TYR A 91 -6.82 -2.21 11.52
C TYR A 91 -5.33 -2.36 11.22
N LYS A 92 -4.82 -3.58 11.42
CA LYS A 92 -3.45 -3.94 11.08
C LYS A 92 -3.24 -4.16 9.58
N TRP A 93 -4.30 -4.54 8.88
CA TRP A 93 -4.24 -5.00 7.50
C TRP A 93 -5.16 -4.20 6.58
N LEU A 94 -4.68 -3.93 5.37
CA LEU A 94 -5.46 -3.30 4.31
C LEU A 94 -5.50 -4.19 3.06
N CYS A 95 -6.70 -4.51 2.59
CA CYS A 95 -6.93 -5.18 1.32
C CYS A 95 -7.23 -4.15 0.23
N ILE A 96 -6.55 -4.25 -0.91
CA ILE A 96 -6.92 -3.50 -2.13
C ILE A 96 -7.85 -4.37 -2.96
N ARG A 97 -9.12 -3.95 -3.10
CA ARG A 97 -10.10 -4.65 -3.93
C ARG A 97 -10.31 -3.89 -5.25
N LYS A 98 -10.02 -4.56 -6.37
CA LYS A 98 -10.41 -4.07 -7.70
C LYS A 98 -11.90 -4.34 -7.90
N ASN A 99 -12.71 -3.30 -8.04
CA ASN A 99 -14.11 -3.47 -8.40
C ASN A 99 -14.19 -3.72 -9.92
N ARG A 100 -14.38 -4.98 -10.32
CA ARG A 100 -14.50 -5.42 -11.72
C ARG A 100 -15.96 -5.37 -12.21
N PHE A 101 -16.69 -4.32 -11.85
CA PHE A 101 -18.04 -4.07 -12.37
C PHE A 101 -18.05 -2.75 -13.15
N ALA A 102 -17.83 -2.89 -14.45
CA ALA A 102 -18.28 -1.94 -15.46
C ALA A 102 -18.98 -2.78 -16.53
N ILE A 103 -20.31 -2.67 -16.58
CA ILE A 103 -21.12 -2.93 -17.77
C ILE A 103 -21.14 -1.61 -18.54
#